data_AF-A0A1E5SLA5-F1
#
_entry.id   AF-A0A1E5SLA5-F1
#
_cell.length_a   1.000
_cell.length_b   1.000
_cell.length_c   1.000
_cell.angle_alpha   90.00
_cell.angle_beta   90.00
_cell.angle_gamma   90.00
#
_symmetry.space_group_name_H-M   'P 1'
#
loop_
_entity.id
_entity.type
_entity.pdbx_description
1 polymer ?
#
loop_
_entity_poly.entity_id
_entity_poly.type
_entity_poly.pdbx_seq_one_letter_code
_entity_poly.pdbx_strand_id
1 'polypeptide(L)'
;MTRINNLTKARALTLPSRKAALQRDPSVSHFWKSNQKLLEEAWAEWEMENKENLINLDETFLDPRLIRAVNQAWDNPEKENAVADLWEEIMPGVYSAQFFNLDRLAEFRNYLEAVANSNIPRRAPYGIQLNRYGIMLDPRSEGHLAAPNFQAFYNDLMDRYMRPIARLLLGTYGYDTQTFGFSIQYNPDKDKDLQPHTDASAATLNININLPDEKFTGSQVDFFDKATGKIVQTVFEPGSAIIHSGSIPHVTHSITSGQRSNLVVWLYGDQMQVPRGGTNSYGTVESSATTVDIKENITARQRWSVPNGAKDTFAPF
;
A
#
# COMPACT_ATOMS: atom_id res chain seq x y z
N MET A 1 17.75 40.02 3.78
CA MET A 1 16.55 39.20 4.04
C MET A 1 16.91 37.76 3.74
N THR A 2 16.94 36.90 4.75
CA THR A 2 17.13 35.46 4.57
C THR A 2 15.89 34.92 3.86
N ARG A 3 16.05 34.34 2.67
CA ARG A 3 14.93 33.76 1.90
C ARG A 3 14.35 32.61 2.73
N ILE A 4 13.07 32.72 3.10
CA ILE A 4 12.36 31.62 3.78
C ILE A 4 12.29 30.43 2.82
N ASN A 5 12.82 29.27 3.25
CA ASN A 5 12.80 28.03 2.47
C ASN A 5 11.39 27.43 2.39
N ASN A 6 11.18 26.48 1.48
CA ASN A 6 9.85 25.90 1.26
C ASN A 6 9.37 25.08 2.46
N LEU A 7 10.28 24.42 3.18
CA LEU A 7 9.98 23.70 4.41
C LEU A 7 9.34 24.60 5.47
N THR A 8 9.91 25.78 5.71
CA THR A 8 9.35 26.74 6.67
C THR A 8 7.98 27.25 6.23
N LYS A 9 7.79 27.51 4.92
CA LYS A 9 6.49 27.92 4.37
C LYS A 9 5.43 26.83 4.51
N ALA A 10 5.79 25.58 4.20
CA ALA A 10 4.89 24.44 4.30
C ALA A 10 4.43 24.20 5.75
N ARG A 11 5.34 24.29 6.72
CA ARG A 11 5.04 24.20 8.16
C ARG A 11 4.12 25.31 8.67
N ALA A 12 4.10 26.46 7.99
CA ALA A 12 3.26 27.60 8.35
C ALA A 12 1.85 27.56 7.70
N LEU A 13 1.55 26.57 6.86
CA LEU A 13 0.24 26.45 6.22
C LEU A 13 -0.86 26.16 7.25
N THR A 14 -1.96 26.91 7.15
CA THR A 14 -3.18 26.61 7.90
C THR A 14 -3.93 25.46 7.25
N LEU A 15 -3.94 24.30 7.91
CA LEU A 15 -4.67 23.11 7.45
C LEU A 15 -6.19 23.36 7.38
N PRO A 16 -6.90 22.76 6.40
CA PRO A 16 -8.35 22.74 6.40
C PRO A 16 -8.90 22.13 7.70
N SER A 17 -10.04 22.65 8.17
CA SER A 17 -10.64 22.15 9.42
C SER A 17 -11.04 20.67 9.31
N ARG A 18 -11.02 19.97 10.45
CA ARG A 18 -11.51 18.58 10.54
C ARG A 18 -12.91 18.41 9.96
N LYS A 19 -13.81 19.36 10.23
CA LYS A 19 -15.20 19.33 9.72
C LYS A 19 -15.21 19.39 8.19
N ALA A 20 -14.43 20.28 7.59
CA ALA A 20 -14.32 20.41 6.14
C ALA A 20 -13.76 19.12 5.50
N ALA A 21 -12.74 18.51 6.10
CA ALA A 21 -12.18 17.23 5.64
C ALA A 21 -13.19 16.08 5.67
N LEU A 22 -13.96 15.97 6.76
CA LEU A 22 -15.00 14.95 6.91
C LEU A 22 -16.19 15.16 5.96
N GLN A 23 -16.51 16.42 5.63
CA GLN A 23 -17.60 16.78 4.73
C GLN A 23 -17.21 16.82 3.25
N ARG A 24 -15.94 16.52 2.93
CA ARG A 24 -15.38 16.62 1.56
C ARG A 24 -15.61 18.01 0.96
N ASP A 25 -15.45 19.05 1.77
CA ASP A 25 -15.62 20.42 1.30
C ASP A 25 -14.62 20.72 0.16
N PRO A 26 -15.05 21.36 -0.94
CA PRO A 26 -14.17 21.69 -2.07
C PRO A 26 -12.89 22.46 -1.68
N SER A 27 -12.94 23.23 -0.58
CA SER A 27 -11.76 23.94 -0.04
C SER A 27 -10.63 22.99 0.36
N VAL A 28 -10.93 21.74 0.73
CA VAL A 28 -9.91 20.75 1.11
C VAL A 28 -9.10 20.30 -0.10
N SER A 29 -9.76 19.92 -1.21
CA SER A 29 -9.04 19.57 -2.45
C SER A 29 -8.34 20.80 -3.02
N HIS A 30 -8.95 21.98 -2.94
CA HIS A 30 -8.28 23.22 -3.36
C HIS A 30 -6.99 23.48 -2.56
N PHE A 31 -7.00 23.27 -1.24
CA PHE A 31 -5.82 23.41 -0.39
C PHE A 31 -4.69 22.49 -0.86
N TRP A 32 -4.96 21.19 -1.03
CA TRP A 32 -3.91 20.25 -1.44
C TRP A 32 -3.37 20.54 -2.84
N LYS A 33 -4.25 20.81 -3.81
CA LYS A 33 -3.84 21.13 -5.19
C LYS A 33 -3.05 22.42 -5.29
N SER A 34 -3.47 23.48 -4.60
CA SER A 34 -2.77 24.78 -4.62
C SER A 34 -1.42 24.75 -3.92
N ASN A 35 -1.21 23.82 -2.98
CA ASN A 35 0.04 23.68 -2.22
C ASN A 35 0.91 22.50 -2.66
N GLN A 36 0.51 21.71 -3.67
CA GLN A 36 1.20 20.47 -4.05
C GLN A 36 2.71 20.67 -4.25
N LYS A 37 3.09 21.58 -5.15
CA LYS A 37 4.50 21.86 -5.45
C LYS A 37 5.29 22.32 -4.20
N LEU A 38 4.67 23.17 -3.38
CA LEU A 38 5.29 23.64 -2.13
C LEU A 38 5.56 22.49 -1.17
N LEU A 39 4.61 21.56 -1.03
CA LEU A 39 4.74 20.40 -0.14
C LEU A 39 5.78 19.40 -0.66
N GLU A 40 5.83 19.15 -1.98
CA GLU A 40 6.85 18.32 -2.62
C GLU A 40 8.26 18.89 -2.40
N GLU A 41 8.45 20.19 -2.64
CA GLU A 41 9.73 20.87 -2.40
C GLU A 41 10.10 20.89 -0.90
N ALA A 42 9.12 21.03 0.00
CA ALA A 42 9.35 20.98 1.44
C ALA A 42 9.82 19.60 1.92
N TRP A 43 9.34 18.51 1.34
CA TRP A 43 9.81 17.16 1.65
C TRP A 43 11.27 16.95 1.23
N ALA A 44 11.64 17.42 0.03
CA ALA A 44 13.03 17.36 -0.43
C ALA A 44 13.96 18.18 0.47
N GLU A 45 13.55 19.39 0.88
CA GLU A 45 14.32 20.20 1.83
C GLU A 45 14.41 19.54 3.21
N TRP A 46 13.32 18.95 3.71
CA TRP A 46 13.31 18.24 5.01
C TRP A 46 14.25 17.05 5.02
N GLU A 47 14.25 16.22 3.98
CA GLU A 47 15.14 15.07 3.89
C GLU A 47 16.61 15.54 3.84
N MET A 48 16.90 16.60 3.09
CA MET A 48 18.23 17.19 3.00
C MET A 48 18.73 17.77 4.34
N GLU A 49 17.88 18.51 5.06
CA GLU A 49 18.20 19.06 6.39
C GLU A 49 18.44 17.97 7.43
N ASN A 50 17.82 16.79 7.27
CA ASN A 50 17.89 15.69 8.22
C ASN A 50 18.77 14.52 7.74
N LYS A 51 19.52 14.68 6.64
CA LYS A 51 20.31 13.60 6.01
C LYS A 51 21.30 12.88 6.92
N GLU A 52 21.78 13.55 7.98
CA GLU A 52 22.72 12.96 8.94
C GLU A 52 22.01 12.10 10.01
N ASN A 53 20.71 12.33 10.20
CA ASN A 53 19.88 11.64 11.19
C ASN A 53 18.86 10.67 10.56
N LEU A 54 18.55 10.84 9.27
CA LEU A 54 17.67 9.95 8.53
C LEU A 54 18.48 8.84 7.89
N ILE A 55 17.97 7.62 8.03
CA ILE A 55 18.51 6.49 7.32
C ILE A 55 18.02 6.49 5.87
N ASN A 56 18.90 6.10 4.95
CA ASN A 56 18.53 5.86 3.56
C ASN A 56 17.76 4.54 3.46
N LEU A 57 16.51 4.60 3.03
CA LEU A 57 15.67 3.44 2.77
C LEU A 57 16.13 2.72 1.50
N ASP A 58 16.28 1.40 1.58
CA ASP A 58 16.67 0.52 0.48
C ASP A 58 16.09 -0.90 0.69
N GLU A 59 16.40 -1.83 -0.22
CA GLU A 59 15.85 -3.19 -0.15
C GLU A 59 16.24 -3.96 1.11
N THR A 60 17.31 -3.57 1.84
CA THR A 60 17.81 -4.34 2.99
C THR A 60 16.91 -4.24 4.22
N PHE A 61 15.89 -3.38 4.18
CA PHE A 61 14.78 -3.38 5.13
C PHE A 61 13.79 -4.53 4.91
N LEU A 62 13.85 -5.25 3.78
CA LEU A 62 13.01 -6.41 3.48
C LEU A 62 13.65 -7.72 3.97
N ASP A 63 12.86 -8.77 4.14
CA ASP A 63 13.34 -10.08 4.62
C ASP A 63 14.48 -10.60 3.72
N PRO A 64 15.66 -10.97 4.27
CA PRO A 64 16.80 -11.39 3.45
C PRO A 64 16.55 -12.60 2.57
N ARG A 65 15.61 -13.49 2.92
CA ARG A 65 15.22 -14.63 2.07
C ARG A 65 14.40 -14.13 0.88
N LEU A 66 13.47 -13.21 1.13
CA LEU A 66 12.67 -12.56 0.09
C LEU A 66 13.56 -11.81 -0.91
N ILE A 67 14.48 -10.98 -0.44
CA ILE A 67 15.44 -10.25 -1.29
C ILE A 67 16.19 -11.23 -2.20
N ARG A 68 16.75 -12.31 -1.63
CA ARG A 68 17.51 -13.30 -2.41
C ARG A 68 16.66 -13.97 -3.47
N ALA A 69 15.45 -14.41 -3.13
CA ALA A 69 14.57 -15.09 -4.07
C ALA A 69 14.12 -14.16 -5.20
N VAL A 70 13.74 -12.92 -4.87
CA VAL A 70 13.34 -11.88 -5.83
C VAL A 70 14.49 -11.52 -6.77
N ASN A 71 15.71 -11.32 -6.24
CA ASN A 71 16.87 -11.01 -7.08
C ASN A 71 17.22 -12.16 -8.04
N GLN A 72 17.16 -13.41 -7.56
CA GLN A 72 17.37 -14.58 -8.42
C GLN A 72 16.31 -14.71 -9.52
N ALA A 73 15.06 -14.33 -9.26
CA ALA A 73 13.99 -14.36 -10.24
C ALA A 73 14.07 -13.19 -11.25
N TRP A 74 14.53 -12.01 -10.83
CA TRP A 74 14.86 -10.93 -11.75
C TRP A 74 16.03 -11.31 -12.69
N ASP A 75 17.06 -11.97 -12.17
CA ASP A 75 18.20 -12.45 -12.96
C ASP A 75 17.80 -13.60 -13.90
N ASN A 76 17.00 -14.55 -13.40
CA ASN A 76 16.47 -15.68 -14.16
C ASN A 76 15.02 -15.96 -13.76
N PRO A 77 14.04 -15.48 -14.55
CA PRO A 77 12.61 -15.63 -14.24
C PRO A 77 12.15 -17.07 -14.00
N GLU A 78 12.82 -18.07 -14.58
CA GLU A 78 12.50 -19.49 -14.33
C GLU A 78 12.74 -19.94 -12.87
N LYS A 79 13.38 -19.10 -12.04
CA LYS A 79 13.58 -19.33 -10.60
C LYS A 79 12.46 -18.78 -9.72
N GLU A 80 11.38 -18.26 -10.29
CA GLU A 80 10.28 -17.63 -9.55
C GLU A 80 9.61 -18.53 -8.50
N ASN A 81 9.70 -19.86 -8.64
CA ASN A 81 9.20 -20.80 -7.62
C ASN A 81 9.82 -20.57 -6.24
N ALA A 82 11.10 -20.16 -6.17
CA ALA A 82 11.74 -19.85 -4.90
C ALA A 82 11.12 -18.63 -4.20
N VAL A 83 10.44 -17.76 -4.95
CA VAL A 83 9.65 -16.65 -4.41
C VAL A 83 8.31 -17.20 -3.93
N ALA A 84 7.61 -17.99 -4.74
CA ALA A 84 6.34 -18.62 -4.34
C ALA A 84 6.47 -19.46 -3.06
N ASP A 85 7.56 -20.22 -2.90
CA ASP A 85 7.83 -21.06 -1.72
C ASP A 85 7.96 -20.26 -0.40
N LEU A 86 8.16 -18.94 -0.47
CA LEU A 86 8.19 -18.06 0.71
C LEU A 86 6.79 -17.61 1.15
N TRP A 87 5.77 -17.81 0.31
CA TRP A 87 4.39 -17.39 0.55
C TRP A 87 3.51 -18.60 0.88
N GLU A 88 2.98 -18.64 2.09
CA GLU A 88 2.02 -19.64 2.53
C GLU A 88 0.63 -19.28 2.00
N GLU A 89 -0.01 -20.18 1.26
CA GLU A 89 -1.41 -20.03 0.86
C GLU A 89 -2.32 -20.34 2.05
N ILE A 90 -2.89 -19.30 2.67
CA ILE A 90 -3.83 -19.42 3.79
C ILE A 90 -5.16 -20.01 3.29
N MET A 91 -5.59 -19.55 2.12
CA MET A 91 -6.75 -20.03 1.36
C MET A 91 -6.59 -19.59 -0.11
N PRO A 92 -7.36 -20.16 -1.06
CA PRO A 92 -7.21 -19.81 -2.46
C PRO A 92 -7.22 -18.30 -2.72
N GLY A 93 -6.11 -17.77 -3.23
CA GLY A 93 -5.96 -16.34 -3.54
C GLY A 93 -5.63 -15.43 -2.36
N VAL A 94 -5.27 -15.98 -1.19
CA VAL A 94 -4.80 -15.24 0.00
C VAL A 94 -3.51 -15.89 0.49
N TYR A 95 -2.41 -15.13 0.50
CA TYR A 95 -1.10 -15.64 0.87
C TYR A 95 -0.44 -14.78 1.94
N SER A 96 0.37 -15.39 2.81
CA SER A 96 1.17 -14.69 3.83
C SER A 96 2.65 -15.01 3.74
N ALA A 97 3.49 -14.03 4.11
CA ALA A 97 4.94 -14.21 4.20
C ALA A 97 5.57 -13.24 5.21
N GLN A 98 6.78 -13.56 5.68
CA GLN A 98 7.65 -12.55 6.30
C GLN A 98 8.13 -11.60 5.20
N PHE A 99 7.89 -10.30 5.36
CA PHE A 99 8.16 -9.32 4.32
C PHE A 99 9.24 -8.31 4.71
N PHE A 100 9.18 -7.74 5.92
CA PHE A 100 10.23 -6.88 6.46
C PHE A 100 11.28 -7.68 7.23
N ASN A 101 12.50 -7.18 7.22
CA ASN A 101 13.57 -7.63 8.11
C ASN A 101 13.30 -7.11 9.53
N LEU A 102 13.07 -8.03 10.47
CA LEU A 102 12.78 -7.68 11.86
C LEU A 102 13.93 -6.94 12.54
N ASP A 103 15.18 -7.25 12.18
CA ASP A 103 16.36 -6.61 12.78
C ASP A 103 16.48 -5.13 12.37
N ARG A 104 15.88 -4.75 11.24
CA ARG A 104 15.90 -3.39 10.68
C ARG A 104 14.56 -2.66 10.79
N LEU A 105 13.51 -3.33 11.24
CA LEU A 105 12.17 -2.76 11.30
C LEU A 105 12.10 -1.54 12.23
N ALA A 106 12.88 -1.54 13.31
CA ALA A 106 13.03 -0.40 14.20
C ALA A 106 13.57 0.85 13.48
N GLU A 107 14.57 0.69 12.62
CA GLU A 107 15.14 1.79 11.82
C GLU A 107 14.09 2.36 10.85
N PHE A 108 13.33 1.48 10.18
CA PHE A 108 12.22 1.89 9.31
C PHE A 108 11.12 2.65 10.07
N ARG A 109 10.76 2.15 11.27
CA ARG A 109 9.77 2.80 12.14
C ARG A 109 10.25 4.15 12.64
N ASN A 110 11.53 4.30 12.97
CA ASN A 110 12.12 5.58 13.33
C ASN A 110 12.05 6.59 12.17
N TYR A 111 12.28 6.15 10.94
CA TYR A 111 12.08 7.00 9.76
C TYR A 111 10.63 7.51 9.67
N LEU A 112 9.64 6.63 9.81
CA LEU A 112 8.22 7.00 9.76
C LEU A 112 7.79 7.89 10.94
N GLU A 113 8.40 7.74 12.12
CA GLU A 113 8.20 8.63 13.26
C GLU A 113 8.80 10.02 13.00
N ALA A 114 9.98 10.09 12.38
CA ALA A 114 10.57 11.36 11.95
C ALA A 114 9.69 12.07 10.90
N VAL A 115 9.14 11.32 9.95
CA VAL A 115 8.11 11.80 9.02
C VAL A 115 6.92 12.35 9.82
N ALA A 116 6.37 11.59 10.76
CA ALA A 116 5.22 12.02 11.57
C ALA A 116 5.51 13.33 12.33
N ASN A 117 6.75 13.54 12.77
CA ASN A 117 7.20 14.72 13.51
C ASN A 117 7.71 15.87 12.64
N SER A 118 7.69 15.74 11.30
CA SER A 118 8.24 16.76 10.39
C SER A 118 7.46 18.09 10.38
N ASN A 119 6.21 18.09 10.87
CA ASN A 119 5.23 19.19 10.79
C ASN A 119 4.91 19.66 9.36
N ILE A 120 5.26 18.87 8.34
CA ILE A 120 4.80 19.11 6.97
C ILE A 120 3.36 18.60 6.86
N PRO A 121 2.42 19.40 6.32
CA PRO A 121 1.06 18.94 6.03
C PRO A 121 1.04 17.65 5.21
N ARG A 122 0.25 16.68 5.66
CA ARG A 122 0.03 15.39 4.99
C ARG A 122 -1.44 15.05 4.96
N ARG A 123 -1.88 14.37 3.90
CA ARG A 123 -3.25 13.86 3.80
C ARG A 123 -3.29 12.42 4.33
N ALA A 124 -4.20 12.17 5.26
CA ALA A 124 -4.53 10.83 5.69
C ALA A 124 -5.54 10.18 4.72
N PRO A 125 -5.54 8.84 4.59
CA PRO A 125 -6.53 8.13 3.80
C PRO A 125 -7.96 8.38 4.27
N TYR A 126 -8.89 8.35 3.32
CA TYR A 126 -10.30 8.55 3.64
C TYR A 126 -10.80 7.41 4.54
N GLY A 127 -11.65 7.74 5.53
CA GLY A 127 -12.11 6.77 6.54
C GLY A 127 -11.24 6.67 7.78
N ILE A 128 -9.96 7.08 7.71
CA ILE A 128 -9.01 7.10 8.85
C ILE A 128 -8.40 8.48 9.10
N GLN A 129 -9.10 9.55 8.66
CA GLN A 129 -8.63 10.95 8.64
C GLN A 129 -8.16 11.52 10.00
N LEU A 130 -8.24 10.75 11.09
CA LEU A 130 -7.89 11.16 12.46
C LEU A 130 -6.62 10.47 12.98
N ASN A 131 -5.92 9.78 12.09
CA ASN A 131 -4.73 9.04 12.38
C ASN A 131 -3.49 9.80 11.93
N ARG A 132 -2.66 10.24 12.88
CA ARG A 132 -1.41 10.97 12.58
C ARG A 132 -0.40 10.14 11.80
N TYR A 133 -0.55 8.81 11.82
CA TYR A 133 0.29 7.85 11.09
C TYR A 133 -0.37 7.38 9.79
N GLY A 134 -1.56 7.90 9.45
CA GLY A 134 -2.18 7.69 8.15
C GLY A 134 -1.59 8.67 7.13
N ILE A 135 -0.89 8.14 6.12
CA ILE A 135 -0.18 8.95 5.12
C ILE A 135 -0.40 8.33 3.74
N MET A 136 -0.76 9.14 2.75
CA MET A 136 -0.77 8.70 1.35
C MET A 136 0.68 8.53 0.85
N LEU A 137 0.95 7.44 0.13
CA LEU A 137 2.30 7.08 -0.33
C LEU A 137 2.48 7.26 -1.84
N ASP A 138 1.42 7.12 -2.63
CA ASP A 138 1.49 7.25 -4.09
C ASP A 138 1.61 8.73 -4.52
N PRO A 139 2.56 9.09 -5.42
CA PRO A 139 2.76 10.46 -5.91
C PRO A 139 1.51 11.16 -6.46
N ARG A 140 0.56 10.39 -6.99
CA ARG A 140 -0.68 10.95 -7.55
C ARG A 140 -1.68 11.36 -6.48
N SER A 141 -1.42 10.98 -5.22
CA SER A 141 -2.28 11.32 -4.10
C SER A 141 -1.96 12.73 -3.60
N GLU A 142 -3.00 13.53 -3.41
CA GLU A 142 -2.89 14.82 -2.74
C GLU A 142 -2.27 14.67 -1.35
N GLY A 143 -1.26 15.48 -1.02
CA GLY A 143 -0.62 15.49 0.31
C GLY A 143 0.15 14.22 0.67
N HIS A 144 0.65 13.47 -0.33
CA HIS A 144 1.48 12.29 -0.13
C HIS A 144 2.84 12.59 0.50
N LEU A 145 3.51 11.55 0.99
CA LEU A 145 4.89 11.61 1.47
C LEU A 145 5.87 11.77 0.31
N ALA A 146 6.16 13.00 -0.10
CA ALA A 146 7.00 13.28 -1.27
C ALA A 146 8.52 13.28 -0.99
N ALA A 147 8.96 12.70 0.13
CA ALA A 147 10.37 12.61 0.50
C ALA A 147 11.13 11.77 -0.56
N PRO A 148 12.17 12.30 -1.23
CA PRO A 148 12.79 11.65 -2.39
C PRO A 148 13.27 10.22 -2.13
N ASN A 149 13.96 9.96 -1.01
CA ASN A 149 14.42 8.62 -0.67
C ASN A 149 13.24 7.67 -0.40
N PHE A 150 12.19 8.14 0.29
CA PHE A 150 10.98 7.33 0.48
C PHE A 150 10.30 6.98 -0.85
N GLN A 151 10.19 7.95 -1.76
CA GLN A 151 9.57 7.72 -3.06
C GLN A 151 10.40 6.74 -3.93
N ALA A 152 11.73 6.80 -3.86
CA ALA A 152 12.59 5.80 -4.49
C ALA A 152 12.34 4.40 -3.90
N PHE A 153 12.30 4.26 -2.57
CA PHE A 153 12.01 3.00 -1.89
C PHE A 153 10.61 2.46 -2.21
N TYR A 154 9.57 3.31 -2.20
CA TYR A 154 8.21 2.94 -2.56
C TYR A 154 8.11 2.44 -4.00
N ASN A 155 8.75 3.10 -4.95
CA ASN A 155 8.75 2.65 -6.34
C ASN A 155 9.48 1.30 -6.51
N ASP A 156 10.62 1.12 -5.83
CA ASP A 156 11.35 -0.15 -5.84
C ASP A 156 10.51 -1.30 -5.24
N LEU A 157 9.84 -1.04 -4.12
CA LEU A 157 8.90 -1.96 -3.49
C LEU A 157 7.77 -2.35 -4.45
N MET A 158 7.17 -1.39 -5.15
CA MET A 158 6.07 -1.66 -6.07
C MET A 158 6.53 -2.44 -7.31
N ASP A 159 7.61 -2.01 -7.95
CA ASP A 159 8.03 -2.55 -9.24
C ASP A 159 8.82 -3.86 -9.10
N ARG A 160 9.72 -3.99 -8.12
CA ARG A 160 10.56 -5.18 -7.96
C ARG A 160 9.95 -6.28 -7.12
N TYR A 161 9.04 -5.94 -6.21
CA TYR A 161 8.44 -6.90 -5.28
C TYR A 161 6.95 -7.08 -5.54
N MET A 162 6.13 -6.05 -5.32
CA MET A 162 4.67 -6.19 -5.34
C MET A 162 4.12 -6.72 -6.67
N ARG A 163 4.48 -6.09 -7.81
CA ARG A 163 3.98 -6.51 -9.13
C ARG A 163 4.32 -7.96 -9.50
N PRO A 164 5.60 -8.39 -9.54
CA PRO A 164 5.91 -9.76 -9.95
C PRO A 164 5.33 -10.80 -9.01
N ILE A 165 5.30 -10.53 -7.70
CA ILE A 165 4.70 -11.44 -6.70
C ILE A 165 3.18 -11.55 -6.92
N ALA A 166 2.48 -10.43 -7.13
CA ALA A 166 1.04 -10.44 -7.42
C ALA A 166 0.72 -11.18 -8.72
N ARG A 167 1.54 -11.02 -9.76
CA ARG A 167 1.36 -11.75 -11.02
C ARG A 167 1.57 -13.25 -10.85
N LEU A 168 2.56 -13.64 -10.04
CA LEU A 168 2.88 -15.04 -9.75
C LEU A 168 1.77 -15.72 -8.93
N LEU A 169 1.32 -15.08 -7.85
CA LEU A 169 0.38 -15.69 -6.90
C LEU A 169 -1.09 -15.49 -7.28
N LEU A 170 -1.43 -14.35 -7.89
CA LEU A 170 -2.82 -13.93 -8.10
C LEU A 170 -3.19 -13.75 -9.58
N GLY A 171 -2.20 -13.78 -10.49
CA GLY A 171 -2.45 -13.65 -11.93
C GLY A 171 -2.87 -12.23 -12.36
N THR A 172 -2.30 -11.19 -11.76
CA THR A 172 -2.66 -9.78 -12.02
C THR A 172 -2.07 -9.16 -13.28
N TYR A 173 -1.44 -9.95 -14.17
CA TYR A 173 -0.79 -9.41 -15.35
C TYR A 173 -1.79 -8.64 -16.23
N GLY A 174 -1.45 -7.40 -16.60
CA GLY A 174 -2.34 -6.50 -17.34
C GLY A 174 -3.25 -5.63 -16.46
N TYR A 175 -3.36 -5.94 -15.17
CA TYR A 175 -4.09 -5.16 -14.17
C TYR A 175 -3.16 -4.61 -13.08
N ASP A 176 -1.93 -4.30 -13.46
CA ASP A 176 -0.88 -3.86 -12.55
C ASP A 176 0.07 -2.85 -13.20
N THR A 177 -0.45 -1.87 -13.94
CA THR A 177 0.33 -0.74 -14.46
C THR A 177 0.37 0.40 -13.44
N GLN A 178 -0.73 0.59 -12.73
CA GLN A 178 -0.94 1.62 -11.73
C GLN A 178 -0.77 1.05 -10.31
N THR A 179 -0.48 1.95 -9.37
CA THR A 179 -0.23 1.63 -7.97
C THR A 179 -1.17 2.44 -7.08
N PHE A 180 -1.23 2.15 -5.79
CA PHE A 180 -1.76 3.06 -4.80
C PHE A 180 -1.23 2.62 -3.45
N GLY A 181 -0.98 3.53 -2.53
CA GLY A 181 -0.38 3.17 -1.27
C GLY A 181 -0.76 4.12 -0.16
N PHE A 182 -0.97 3.58 1.02
CA PHE A 182 -1.20 4.35 2.24
C PHE A 182 -0.70 3.61 3.47
N SER A 183 -0.38 4.37 4.53
CA SER A 183 -0.20 3.82 5.87
C SER A 183 -1.46 3.98 6.71
N ILE A 184 -1.61 3.12 7.71
CA ILE A 184 -2.72 3.12 8.67
C ILE A 184 -2.21 2.67 10.05
N GLN A 185 -2.81 3.18 11.12
CA GLN A 185 -2.58 2.71 12.49
C GLN A 185 -3.91 2.50 13.23
N TYR A 186 -4.26 1.26 13.52
CA TYR A 186 -5.45 0.96 14.29
C TYR A 186 -5.22 1.26 15.78
N ASN A 187 -6.21 1.88 16.43
CA ASN A 187 -6.23 2.22 17.84
C ASN A 187 -7.65 2.04 18.42
N PRO A 188 -7.79 1.44 19.63
CA PRO A 188 -9.08 1.18 20.27
C PRO A 188 -10.00 2.39 20.43
N ASP A 189 -9.45 3.59 20.64
CA ASP A 189 -10.23 4.79 20.95
C ASP A 189 -10.83 5.48 19.72
N LYS A 190 -10.41 5.06 18.52
CA LYS A 190 -10.66 5.79 17.27
C LYS A 190 -11.31 4.94 16.20
N ASP A 191 -10.97 3.67 16.13
CA ASP A 191 -11.36 2.81 15.01
C ASP A 191 -12.58 1.98 15.38
N LYS A 192 -13.62 2.10 14.54
CA LYS A 192 -14.82 1.26 14.60
C LYS A 192 -14.69 0.15 13.56
N ASP A 193 -15.46 -0.93 13.75
CA ASP A 193 -15.51 -2.07 12.83
C ASP A 193 -15.51 -1.62 11.36
N LEU A 194 -14.49 -2.06 10.62
CA LEU A 194 -14.58 -2.06 9.17
C LEU A 194 -15.70 -3.05 8.84
N GLN A 195 -16.69 -2.62 8.07
CA GLN A 195 -17.70 -3.55 7.59
C GLN A 195 -17.06 -4.52 6.59
N PRO A 196 -17.59 -5.74 6.43
CA PRO A 196 -17.16 -6.63 5.36
C PRO A 196 -17.16 -5.91 4.01
N HIS A 197 -16.04 -5.98 3.30
CA HIS A 197 -15.85 -5.28 2.02
C HIS A 197 -14.92 -6.06 1.09
N THR A 198 -14.84 -5.60 -0.14
CA THR A 198 -13.81 -5.96 -1.11
C THR A 198 -12.97 -4.73 -1.38
N ASP A 199 -11.70 -4.93 -1.75
CA ASP A 199 -10.88 -3.83 -2.22
C ASP A 199 -11.14 -3.60 -3.70
N ALA A 200 -11.23 -2.33 -4.08
CA ALA A 200 -11.16 -1.96 -5.49
C ALA A 200 -9.69 -2.04 -5.92
N SER A 201 -9.13 -3.24 -6.05
CA SER A 201 -7.74 -3.49 -6.48
C SER A 201 -7.66 -4.80 -7.27
N ALA A 202 -6.64 -4.93 -8.12
CA ALA A 202 -6.29 -6.22 -8.71
C ALA A 202 -5.62 -7.12 -7.66
N ALA A 203 -4.73 -6.54 -6.88
CA ALA A 203 -4.15 -7.15 -5.68
C ALA A 203 -3.98 -6.11 -4.59
N THR A 204 -4.17 -6.56 -3.36
CA THR A 204 -3.87 -5.82 -2.13
C THR A 204 -2.71 -6.52 -1.44
N LEU A 205 -1.68 -5.76 -1.07
CA LEU A 205 -0.62 -6.18 -0.16
C LEU A 205 -0.70 -5.33 1.10
N ASN A 206 -0.96 -5.98 2.23
CA ASN A 206 -1.05 -5.36 3.54
C ASN A 206 0.09 -5.88 4.41
N ILE A 207 0.88 -4.99 4.98
CA ILE A 207 2.13 -5.32 5.66
C ILE A 207 2.10 -4.72 7.06
N ASN A 208 2.25 -5.56 8.08
CA ASN A 208 2.38 -5.11 9.46
C ASN A 208 3.80 -4.60 9.72
N ILE A 209 3.90 -3.38 10.22
CA ILE A 209 5.16 -2.70 10.51
C ILE A 209 5.38 -2.48 12.02
N ASN A 210 4.57 -3.09 12.88
CA ASN A 210 4.81 -3.08 14.32
C ASN A 210 6.15 -3.73 14.67
N LEU A 211 6.78 -3.21 15.72
CA LEU A 211 7.96 -3.84 16.30
C LEU A 211 7.57 -5.12 17.05
N PRO A 212 8.51 -6.08 17.23
CA PRO A 212 8.21 -7.34 17.92
C PRO A 212 7.63 -7.20 19.33
N ASP A 213 7.95 -6.12 20.04
CA ASP A 213 7.49 -5.78 21.39
C ASP A 213 6.18 -4.95 21.42
N GLU A 214 5.75 -4.40 20.29
CA GLU A 214 4.47 -3.69 20.15
C GLU A 214 3.31 -4.67 20.01
N LYS A 215 2.87 -5.26 21.13
CA LYS A 215 1.74 -6.19 21.16
C LYS A 215 0.40 -5.48 21.06
N PHE A 216 -0.55 -6.11 20.38
CA PHE A 216 -1.96 -5.71 20.32
C PHE A 216 -2.89 -6.93 20.42
N THR A 217 -4.16 -6.69 20.73
CA THR A 217 -5.20 -7.73 20.74
C THR A 217 -6.39 -7.33 19.87
N GLY A 218 -7.12 -8.31 19.35
CA GLY A 218 -8.13 -8.07 18.32
C GLY A 218 -7.48 -7.89 16.94
N SER A 219 -8.13 -7.13 16.06
CA SER A 219 -7.59 -6.80 14.73
C SER A 219 -7.31 -8.00 13.82
N GLN A 220 -7.89 -9.16 14.11
CA GLN A 220 -7.85 -10.29 13.18
C GLN A 220 -8.54 -9.90 11.87
N VAL A 221 -8.11 -10.53 10.77
CA VAL A 221 -8.74 -10.37 9.46
C VAL A 221 -9.41 -11.68 9.08
N ASP A 222 -10.70 -11.62 8.83
CA ASP A 222 -11.47 -12.73 8.31
C ASP A 222 -11.57 -12.59 6.80
N PHE A 223 -11.11 -13.61 6.07
CA PHE A 223 -11.30 -13.75 4.63
C PHE A 223 -12.44 -14.73 4.35
N PHE A 224 -13.34 -14.37 3.43
CA PHE A 224 -14.46 -15.20 3.04
C PHE A 224 -14.15 -15.99 1.76
N ASP A 225 -14.08 -17.30 1.89
CA ASP A 225 -13.96 -18.21 0.76
C ASP A 225 -15.33 -18.41 0.11
N LYS A 226 -15.54 -17.78 -1.06
CA LYS A 226 -16.78 -17.92 -1.84
C LYS A 226 -17.01 -19.35 -2.35
N ALA A 227 -15.97 -20.14 -2.57
CA ALA A 227 -16.10 -21.49 -3.12
C ALA A 227 -16.57 -22.48 -2.04
N THR A 228 -16.08 -22.34 -0.82
CA THR A 228 -16.42 -23.25 0.29
C THR A 228 -17.44 -22.67 1.27
N GLY A 229 -17.71 -21.36 1.22
CA GLY A 229 -18.54 -20.63 2.18
C GLY A 229 -17.90 -20.47 3.56
N LYS A 230 -16.61 -20.82 3.71
CA LYS A 230 -15.89 -20.76 4.99
C LYS A 230 -15.28 -19.39 5.22
N ILE A 231 -15.11 -19.07 6.49
CA ILE A 231 -14.32 -17.92 6.95
C ILE A 231 -12.97 -18.45 7.40
N VAL A 232 -11.90 -17.85 6.90
CA VAL A 232 -10.52 -18.12 7.34
C VAL A 232 -10.00 -16.88 8.02
N GLN A 233 -9.72 -17.01 9.31
CA GLN A 233 -9.19 -15.93 10.14
C GLN A 233 -7.67 -15.94 10.13
N THR A 234 -7.08 -14.76 10.07
CA THR A 234 -5.63 -14.57 10.14
C THR A 234 -5.25 -13.36 10.99
N VAL A 235 -4.00 -13.35 11.44
CA VAL A 235 -3.41 -12.30 12.28
C VAL A 235 -2.11 -11.85 11.62
N PHE A 236 -1.82 -10.56 11.72
CA PHE A 236 -0.54 -10.04 11.29
C PHE A 236 0.51 -10.15 12.40
N GLU A 237 1.59 -10.86 12.12
CA GLU A 237 2.80 -10.82 12.93
C GLU A 237 3.67 -9.61 12.54
N PRO A 238 4.58 -9.16 13.42
CA PRO A 238 5.55 -8.10 13.11
C PRO A 238 6.27 -8.36 11.77
N GLY A 239 6.30 -7.37 10.88
CA GLY A 239 6.96 -7.46 9.58
C GLY A 239 6.32 -8.42 8.57
N SER A 240 5.23 -9.10 8.92
CA SER A 240 4.54 -10.02 8.01
C SER A 240 3.64 -9.27 7.03
N ALA A 241 3.47 -9.84 5.85
CA ALA A 241 2.55 -9.35 4.84
C ALA A 241 1.48 -10.39 4.51
N ILE A 242 0.32 -9.89 4.09
CA ILE A 242 -0.73 -10.67 3.44
C ILE A 242 -0.98 -10.06 2.07
N ILE A 243 -0.93 -10.88 1.04
CA ILE A 243 -1.30 -10.50 -0.33
C ILE A 243 -2.54 -11.27 -0.77
N HIS A 244 -3.52 -10.58 -1.34
CA HIS A 244 -4.75 -11.20 -1.84
C HIS A 244 -5.35 -10.45 -3.03
N SER A 245 -6.21 -11.13 -3.79
CA SER A 245 -7.03 -10.48 -4.81
C SER A 245 -8.02 -9.52 -4.17
N GLY A 246 -8.18 -8.31 -4.72
CA GLY A 246 -9.09 -7.30 -4.14
C GLY A 246 -10.57 -7.74 -4.12
N SER A 247 -10.94 -8.66 -5.03
CA SER A 247 -12.31 -9.23 -5.12
C SER A 247 -12.68 -10.22 -4.01
N ILE A 248 -11.73 -10.58 -3.12
CA ILE A 248 -11.96 -11.45 -1.97
C ILE A 248 -12.60 -10.62 -0.85
N PRO A 249 -13.85 -10.95 -0.43
CA PRO A 249 -14.48 -10.26 0.68
C PRO A 249 -13.74 -10.55 1.97
N HIS A 250 -13.48 -9.51 2.75
CA HIS A 250 -12.81 -9.62 4.02
C HIS A 250 -13.28 -8.57 5.02
N VAL A 251 -12.97 -8.80 6.29
CA VAL A 251 -13.30 -7.87 7.38
C VAL A 251 -12.19 -7.84 8.41
N THR A 252 -11.81 -6.64 8.84
CA THR A 252 -10.87 -6.45 9.95
C THR A 252 -11.65 -6.21 11.23
N HIS A 253 -11.41 -7.06 12.24
CA HIS A 253 -12.02 -6.92 13.56
C HIS A 253 -11.52 -5.67 14.27
N SER A 254 -12.31 -5.14 15.20
CA SER A 254 -11.86 -4.05 16.06
C SER A 254 -10.62 -4.45 16.86
N ILE A 255 -9.69 -3.50 16.98
CA ILE A 255 -8.56 -3.62 17.90
C ILE A 255 -9.06 -3.33 19.33
N THR A 256 -8.65 -4.15 20.30
CA THR A 256 -9.14 -4.08 21.69
C THR A 256 -8.08 -3.60 22.68
N SER A 257 -6.80 -3.73 22.34
CA SER A 257 -5.69 -3.14 23.09
C SER A 257 -4.47 -2.95 22.17
N GLY A 258 -3.53 -2.09 22.58
CA GLY A 258 -2.33 -1.79 21.80
C GLY A 258 -2.62 -0.94 20.55
N GLN A 259 -1.69 -0.97 19.60
CA GLN A 259 -1.80 -0.28 18.32
C GLN A 259 -1.27 -1.18 17.20
N ARG A 260 -1.97 -1.23 16.06
CA ARG A 260 -1.51 -1.97 14.88
C ARG A 260 -1.18 -1.02 13.75
N SER A 261 0.08 -0.97 13.30
CA SER A 261 0.51 -0.12 12.19
C SER A 261 0.76 -0.96 10.95
N ASN A 262 0.17 -0.55 9.82
CA ASN A 262 0.33 -1.23 8.55
C ASN A 262 0.67 -0.28 7.41
N LEU A 263 1.38 -0.82 6.42
CA LEU A 263 1.45 -0.27 5.06
C LEU A 263 0.52 -1.09 4.17
N VAL A 264 -0.32 -0.42 3.39
CA VAL A 264 -1.25 -1.06 2.46
C VAL A 264 -0.97 -0.51 1.08
N VAL A 265 -0.69 -1.40 0.13
CA VAL A 265 -0.44 -1.04 -1.27
C VAL A 265 -1.26 -1.90 -2.22
N TRP A 266 -1.78 -1.25 -3.26
CA TRP A 266 -2.70 -1.83 -4.22
C TRP A 266 -2.15 -1.73 -5.64
N LEU A 267 -2.57 -2.67 -6.49
CA LEU A 267 -2.31 -2.67 -7.93
C LEU A 267 -3.59 -2.46 -8.72
N TYR A 268 -3.47 -1.78 -9.85
CA TYR A 268 -4.53 -1.59 -10.84
C TYR A 268 -3.99 -1.59 -12.26
N GLY A 269 -4.85 -1.90 -13.23
CA GLY A 269 -4.61 -1.61 -14.64
C GLY A 269 -4.81 -0.13 -14.96
N ASP A 270 -4.63 0.21 -16.24
CA ASP A 270 -4.80 1.57 -16.73
C ASP A 270 -6.20 2.10 -16.45
N GLN A 271 -6.31 3.41 -16.17
CA GLN A 271 -7.57 4.04 -15.77
C GLN A 271 -8.19 3.37 -14.53
N MET A 272 -7.34 2.89 -13.63
CA MET A 272 -7.70 2.22 -12.38
C MET A 272 -8.56 0.95 -12.57
N GLN A 273 -8.39 0.24 -13.69
CA GLN A 273 -9.11 -1.00 -13.95
C GLN A 273 -8.71 -2.12 -12.97
N VAL A 274 -9.67 -2.96 -12.62
CA VAL A 274 -9.46 -4.18 -11.83
C VAL A 274 -10.00 -5.38 -12.60
N PRO A 275 -9.44 -6.59 -12.42
CA PRO A 275 -9.96 -7.79 -13.06
C PRO A 275 -11.43 -7.97 -12.71
N ARG A 276 -12.29 -8.08 -13.72
CA ARG A 276 -13.70 -8.40 -13.48
C ARG A 276 -13.78 -9.88 -13.16
N GLY A 277 -14.14 -10.21 -11.92
CA GLY A 277 -14.40 -11.60 -11.54
C GLY A 277 -15.42 -12.21 -12.52
N GLY A 278 -15.04 -13.29 -13.19
CA GLY A 278 -15.95 -14.04 -14.05
C GLY A 278 -17.08 -14.64 -13.22
N THR A 279 -18.18 -13.89 -13.06
CA THR A 279 -19.57 -14.32 -12.87
C THR A 279 -20.45 -13.08 -12.74
N ASN A 280 -21.35 -12.88 -13.71
CA ASN A 280 -22.34 -11.82 -13.74
C ASN A 280 -23.21 -11.82 -12.48
N SER A 281 -23.21 -10.71 -11.73
CA SER A 281 -24.13 -10.47 -10.61
C SER A 281 -25.26 -9.48 -10.97
N TYR A 282 -25.38 -9.08 -12.23
CA TYR A 282 -26.50 -8.27 -12.70
C TYR A 282 -27.15 -8.95 -13.91
N GLY A 283 -28.48 -8.97 -13.87
CA GLY A 283 -29.34 -9.72 -14.78
C GLY A 283 -29.01 -9.55 -16.26
N THR A 284 -29.34 -10.60 -16.99
CA THR A 284 -29.33 -10.71 -18.45
C THR A 284 -29.67 -9.40 -19.15
N VAL A 285 -28.68 -8.81 -19.81
CA VAL A 285 -28.87 -8.07 -21.05
C VAL A 285 -27.89 -8.65 -22.05
N GLU A 286 -28.42 -9.36 -23.03
CA GLU A 286 -27.69 -9.82 -24.21
C GLU A 286 -27.13 -8.60 -24.94
N SER A 287 -25.81 -8.40 -24.92
CA SER A 287 -25.08 -7.87 -26.08
C SER A 287 -23.56 -7.92 -25.88
N SER A 288 -22.90 -8.35 -26.95
CA SER A 288 -21.47 -8.25 -27.28
C SER A 288 -20.46 -9.05 -26.45
N ALA A 289 -19.99 -10.13 -27.11
CA ALA A 289 -18.66 -10.74 -26.99
C ALA A 289 -18.13 -10.96 -25.57
N THR A 290 -18.51 -12.10 -24.99
CA THR A 290 -17.76 -12.78 -23.95
C THR A 290 -16.36 -13.13 -24.45
N THR A 291 -15.41 -12.21 -24.32
CA THR A 291 -14.02 -12.59 -24.13
C THR A 291 -13.95 -13.29 -22.79
N VAL A 292 -14.05 -14.61 -22.83
CA VAL A 292 -13.55 -15.48 -21.77
C VAL A 292 -12.15 -14.97 -21.44
N ASP A 293 -11.93 -14.49 -20.22
CA ASP A 293 -10.58 -14.23 -19.69
C ASP A 293 -9.87 -15.58 -19.63
N ILE A 294 -9.34 -16.00 -20.78
CA ILE A 294 -8.32 -17.03 -20.87
C ILE A 294 -7.21 -16.46 -19.99
N LYS A 295 -6.90 -17.12 -18.87
CA LYS A 295 -5.63 -16.91 -18.19
C LYS A 295 -4.57 -17.06 -19.28
N GLU A 296 -4.12 -15.94 -19.84
CA GLU A 296 -3.08 -15.96 -20.86
C GLU A 296 -1.93 -16.78 -20.28
N ASN A 297 -1.32 -17.63 -21.10
CA ASN A 297 -0.10 -18.33 -20.70
C ASN A 297 1.03 -17.30 -20.59
N ILE A 298 0.98 -16.49 -19.54
CA ILE A 298 1.98 -15.49 -19.20
C ILE A 298 3.25 -16.24 -18.83
N THR A 299 4.35 -15.92 -19.48
CA THR A 299 5.67 -16.48 -19.20
C THR A 299 6.25 -15.90 -17.91
N ALA A 300 7.20 -16.61 -17.29
CA ALA A 300 7.93 -16.07 -16.15
C ALA A 300 8.59 -14.73 -16.50
N ARG A 301 9.18 -14.61 -17.70
CA ARG A 301 9.76 -13.34 -18.17
C ARG A 301 8.75 -12.18 -18.21
N GLN A 302 7.50 -12.43 -18.58
CA GLN A 302 6.46 -11.41 -18.52
C GLN A 302 6.10 -11.06 -17.06
N ARG A 303 6.03 -12.04 -16.16
CA ARG A 303 5.81 -11.77 -14.73
C ARG A 303 6.89 -10.87 -14.12
N TRP A 304 8.14 -11.18 -14.42
CA TRP A 304 9.35 -10.46 -13.94
C TRP A 304 9.75 -9.34 -14.90
N SER A 305 8.82 -8.41 -15.13
CA SER A 305 9.02 -7.23 -15.98
C SER A 305 8.38 -5.98 -15.37
N VAL A 306 8.89 -4.80 -15.68
CA VAL A 306 8.25 -3.54 -15.28
C VAL A 306 7.33 -3.05 -16.43
N PRO A 307 6.08 -2.66 -16.16
CA PRO A 307 5.21 -2.08 -17.18
C PRO A 307 5.81 -0.81 -17.80
N ASN A 308 5.71 -0.67 -19.11
CA ASN A 308 6.18 0.52 -19.84
C ASN A 308 5.10 1.62 -20.02
N GLY A 309 3.91 1.42 -19.44
CA GLY A 309 2.77 2.33 -19.56
C GLY A 309 2.93 3.59 -18.71
N ALA A 310 2.35 4.70 -19.17
CA ALA A 310 2.30 5.92 -18.37
C ALA A 310 1.43 5.71 -17.11
N LYS A 311 1.83 6.34 -16.01
CA LYS A 311 0.95 6.43 -14.84
C LYS A 311 -0.24 7.32 -15.14
N ASP A 312 -1.40 6.98 -14.60
CA ASP A 312 -2.58 7.84 -14.66
C ASP A 312 -2.29 9.18 -13.98
N THR A 313 -3.03 10.23 -14.33
CA THR A 313 -2.84 11.57 -13.72
C THR A 313 -3.60 11.76 -12.40
N PHE A 314 -4.25 10.70 -11.91
CA PHE A 314 -5.05 10.70 -10.69
C PHE A 314 -4.80 9.43 -9.88
N ALA A 315 -4.93 9.54 -8.55
CA ALA A 315 -4.98 8.41 -7.63
C ALA A 315 -6.42 7.88 -7.52
N PRO A 316 -6.63 6.62 -7.08
CA PRO A 316 -7.95 6.18 -6.68
C PRO A 316 -8.41 7.00 -5.46
N PHE A 317 -9.63 7.55 -5.55
CA PHE A 317 -10.38 8.28 -4.52
C PHE A 317 -10.02 9.76 -4.25
#